data_AF-A0A496ZKF0-F1
#
_entry.id   AF-A0A496ZKF0-F1
#
_cell.length_a   1.000
_cell.length_b   1.000
_cell.length_c   1.000
_cell.angle_alpha   90.00
_cell.angle_beta   90.00
_cell.angle_gamma   90.00
#
_symmetry.space_group_name_H-M   'P 1'
#
loop_
_entity.id
_entity.type
_entity.pdbx_description
1 polymer ?
#
loop_
_entity_poly.entity_id
_entity_poly.type
_entity_poly.pdbx_seq_one_letter_code
_entity_poly.pdbx_strand_id
1 'polypeptide(L)'
;MAKEKVKHLSGVFVSVFAHAGHITKEEAKEISGLADHEFEKAYDSAANIADKAMQHEGEKMEKFLEHFAKEIDQYMEHFGGKLFK
;
A
#
# COMPACT_ATOMS: atom_id res chain seq x y z
N MET A 1 -9.45 2.57 -15.55
CA MET A 1 -8.59 1.38 -15.35
C MET A 1 -7.26 1.73 -14.71
N ALA A 2 -6.35 2.48 -15.36
CA ALA A 2 -5.06 2.84 -14.74
C ALA A 2 -5.21 3.70 -13.47
N LYS A 3 -6.05 4.75 -13.52
CA LYS A 3 -6.32 5.64 -12.38
C LYS A 3 -6.86 4.90 -11.15
N GLU A 4 -7.76 3.93 -11.36
CA GLU A 4 -8.34 3.11 -10.29
C GLU A 4 -7.29 2.21 -9.64
N LYS A 5 -6.43 1.57 -10.46
CA LYS A 5 -5.32 0.76 -9.97
C LYS A 5 -4.33 1.58 -9.14
N VAL A 6 -4.02 2.80 -9.58
CA VAL A 6 -3.14 3.72 -8.82
C VAL A 6 -3.76 4.07 -7.48
N LYS A 7 -5.06 4.36 -7.41
CA LYS A 7 -5.76 4.61 -6.14
C LYS A 7 -5.69 3.43 -5.17
N HIS A 8 -5.92 2.22 -5.67
CA HIS A 8 -5.81 0.99 -4.86
C HIS A 8 -4.39 0.79 -4.31
N LEU A 9 -3.37 1.00 -5.15
CA LEU A 9 -1.98 0.94 -4.75
C LEU A 9 -1.65 1.98 -3.67
N SER A 10 -2.07 3.23 -3.91
CA SER A 10 -1.90 4.33 -2.95
C SER A 10 -2.60 4.00 -1.64
N GLY A 11 -3.80 3.43 -1.67
CA GLY A 11 -4.55 2.99 -0.49
C GLY A 11 -3.81 1.97 0.36
N VAL A 12 -3.19 0.96 -0.25
CA VAL A 12 -2.36 -0.01 0.50
C VAL A 12 -1.15 0.69 1.12
N PHE A 13 -0.44 1.51 0.35
CA PHE A 13 0.77 2.18 0.81
C PHE A 13 0.51 3.12 1.99
N VAL A 14 -0.43 4.05 1.85
CA VAL A 14 -0.76 5.01 2.92
C VAL A 14 -1.33 4.33 4.16
N SER A 15 -2.03 3.21 3.99
CA SER A 15 -2.51 2.42 5.12
C SER A 15 -1.39 1.80 5.95
N VAL A 16 -0.26 1.41 5.34
CA VAL A 16 0.92 0.94 6.08
C VAL A 16 1.47 2.04 6.99
N PHE A 17 1.55 3.27 6.49
CA PHE A 17 2.00 4.42 7.30
C PHE A 17 1.01 4.80 8.40
N ALA A 18 -0.28 4.59 8.17
CA ALA A 18 -1.30 4.79 9.18
C ALA A 18 -1.17 3.76 10.33
N HIS A 19 -0.98 2.48 10.00
CA HIS A 19 -0.73 1.44 11.01
C HIS A 19 0.59 1.65 11.76
N ALA A 20 1.61 2.18 11.09
CA ALA A 20 2.88 2.55 11.72
C ALA A 20 2.80 3.85 12.58
N GLY A 21 1.65 4.52 12.60
CA GLY A 21 1.42 5.73 13.41
C GLY A 21 2.05 7.02 12.85
N HIS A 22 2.45 7.02 11.57
CA HIS A 22 3.01 8.22 10.92
C HIS A 22 1.94 9.17 10.39
N ILE A 23 0.77 8.64 10.04
CA ILE A 23 -0.42 9.40 9.65
C ILE A 23 -1.66 8.77 10.29
N THR A 24 -2.78 9.48 10.29
CA THR A 24 -4.06 8.92 10.73
C THR A 24 -4.73 8.07 9.65
N LYS A 25 -5.67 7.21 10.05
CA LYS A 25 -6.51 6.44 9.12
C LYS A 25 -7.32 7.33 8.19
N GLU A 26 -7.79 8.49 8.67
CA GLU A 26 -8.55 9.45 7.86
C GLU A 26 -7.68 10.13 6.81
N GLU A 27 -6.46 10.55 7.16
CA GLU A 27 -5.49 11.09 6.19
C GLU A 27 -5.12 10.05 5.13
N ALA A 28 -4.88 8.81 5.55
CA ALA A 28 -4.64 7.70 4.62
C ALA A 28 -5.81 7.50 3.63
N LYS A 29 -7.05 7.57 4.12
CA LYS A 29 -8.25 7.47 3.29
C LYS A 29 -8.34 8.60 2.28
N GLU A 30 -8.13 9.84 2.73
CA GLU A 30 -8.14 11.02 1.87
C GLU A 30 -7.11 10.90 0.75
N ILE A 31 -5.86 10.54 1.09
CA ILE A 31 -4.76 10.41 0.13
C ILE A 31 -5.01 9.28 -0.87
N SER A 32 -5.62 8.17 -0.44
CA SER A 32 -5.94 7.04 -1.32
C SER A 32 -6.94 7.41 -2.44
N GLY A 33 -7.85 8.35 -2.16
CA GLY A 33 -8.96 8.69 -3.04
C GLY A 33 -9.89 7.52 -3.36
N LEU A 34 -9.87 6.45 -2.56
CA LEU A 34 -10.74 5.28 -2.66
C LEU A 34 -12.10 5.55 -2.01
N ALA A 35 -13.12 4.80 -2.44
CA ALA A 35 -14.38 4.76 -1.71
C ALA A 35 -14.19 4.04 -0.37
N ASP A 36 -14.99 4.38 0.64
CA ASP A 36 -14.91 3.86 2.01
C ASP A 36 -14.72 2.35 2.07
N HIS A 37 -15.57 1.60 1.37
CA HIS A 37 -15.55 0.13 1.39
C HIS A 37 -14.32 -0.48 0.70
N GLU A 38 -13.68 0.25 -0.22
CA GLU A 38 -12.44 -0.18 -0.88
C GLU A 38 -11.23 0.17 -0.01
N PHE A 39 -11.26 1.34 0.62
CA PHE A 39 -10.23 1.76 1.55
C PHE A 39 -10.14 0.83 2.76
N GLU A 40 -11.26 0.45 3.38
CA GLU A 40 -11.26 -0.48 4.52
C GLU A 40 -10.58 -1.81 4.16
N LYS A 41 -10.83 -2.35 2.97
CA LYS A 41 -10.16 -3.59 2.51
C LYS A 41 -8.65 -3.40 2.34
N ALA A 42 -8.22 -2.27 1.79
CA ALA A 42 -6.81 -1.95 1.64
C ALA A 42 -6.14 -1.73 3.00
N TYR A 43 -6.85 -1.08 3.94
CA TYR A 43 -6.40 -0.80 5.29
C TYR A 43 -6.21 -2.07 6.12
N ASP A 44 -7.16 -3.00 6.06
CA ASP A 44 -7.06 -4.30 6.72
C ASP A 44 -5.92 -5.14 6.12
N SER A 45 -5.76 -5.10 4.80
CA SER A 45 -4.67 -5.83 4.11
C SER A 45 -3.28 -5.28 4.50
N ALA A 46 -3.19 -3.96 4.69
CA ALA A 46 -1.96 -3.28 5.09
C ALA A 46 -1.54 -3.53 6.55
N ALA A 47 -2.46 -3.98 7.43
CA ALA A 47 -2.15 -4.24 8.84
C ALA A 47 -1.09 -5.34 8.99
N ASN A 48 -1.27 -6.47 8.31
CA ASN A 48 -0.32 -7.60 8.33
C ASN A 48 1.06 -7.24 7.77
N ILE A 49 1.07 -6.28 6.84
CA ILE A 49 2.25 -5.76 6.16
C ILE A 49 3.02 -4.83 7.11
N ALA A 50 2.31 -3.91 7.77
CA ALA A 50 2.87 -3.02 8.79
C ALA A 50 3.40 -3.79 10.00
N ASP A 51 2.65 -4.77 10.53
CA ASP A 51 3.08 -5.61 11.66
C ASP A 51 4.41 -6.32 11.39
N LYS A 52 4.56 -6.89 10.18
CA LYS A 52 5.81 -7.53 9.76
C LYS A 52 6.98 -6.55 9.60
N ALA A 53 6.70 -5.32 9.17
CA ALA A 53 7.70 -4.27 9.05
C ALA A 53 8.15 -3.75 10.43
N MET A 54 7.20 -3.57 11.37
CA MET A 54 7.46 -3.03 12.71
C MET A 54 8.18 -4.03 13.65
N GLN A 55 7.95 -5.34 13.51
CA GLN A 55 8.63 -6.35 14.34
C GLN A 55 10.14 -6.48 14.10
N HIS A 56 10.68 -5.79 13.10
CA HIS A 56 12.09 -5.88 12.73
C HIS A 56 12.65 -4.47 12.50
N GLU A 57 12.90 -3.75 13.59
CA GLU A 57 13.27 -2.33 13.56
C GLU A 57 14.49 -2.00 12.69
N GLY A 58 14.38 -0.88 11.95
CA GLY A 58 15.47 -0.19 11.25
C GLY A 58 15.79 -0.78 9.87
N GLU A 59 16.55 -1.87 9.84
CA GLU A 59 17.12 -2.42 8.59
C GLU A 59 16.07 -3.15 7.73
N LYS A 60 14.97 -3.63 8.33
CA LYS A 60 13.88 -4.24 7.55
C LYS A 60 12.85 -3.26 7.05
N MET A 61 12.78 -2.01 7.51
CA MET A 61 11.87 -1.03 6.90
C MET A 61 12.33 -0.70 5.47
N GLU A 62 13.64 -0.54 5.25
CA GLU A 62 14.22 -0.41 3.91
C GLU A 62 13.99 -1.68 3.07
N LYS A 63 14.29 -2.88 3.61
CA LYS A 63 13.97 -4.14 2.89
C LYS A 63 12.48 -4.31 2.66
N PHE A 64 11.62 -3.82 3.53
CA PHE A 64 10.18 -3.86 3.42
C PHE A 64 9.74 -2.94 2.29
N LEU A 65 10.25 -1.71 2.20
CA LEU A 65 10.03 -0.83 1.06
C LEU A 65 10.57 -1.44 -0.24
N GLU A 66 11.72 -2.11 -0.21
CA GLU A 66 12.31 -2.77 -1.38
C GLU A 66 11.51 -4.01 -1.83
N HIS A 67 11.01 -4.81 -0.88
CA HIS A 67 10.11 -5.93 -1.15
C HIS A 67 8.73 -5.47 -1.59
N PHE A 68 8.21 -4.41 -0.99
CA PHE A 68 6.94 -3.81 -1.37
C PHE A 68 7.04 -3.19 -2.76
N ALA A 69 8.16 -2.55 -3.11
CA ALA A 69 8.43 -2.12 -4.49
C ALA A 69 8.46 -3.31 -5.46
N LYS A 70 9.08 -4.44 -5.08
CA LYS A 70 9.06 -5.68 -5.87
C LYS A 70 7.65 -6.29 -5.98
N GLU A 71 6.84 -6.26 -4.93
CA GLU A 71 5.46 -6.73 -4.97
C GLU A 71 4.56 -5.79 -5.77
N ILE A 72 4.79 -4.47 -5.70
CA ILE A 72 4.18 -3.49 -6.60
C ILE A 72 4.56 -3.82 -8.04
N ASP A 73 5.84 -4.05 -8.34
CA ASP A 73 6.30 -4.40 -9.68
C ASP A 73 5.68 -5.72 -10.16
N GLN A 74 5.66 -6.77 -9.33
CA GLN A 74 5.04 -8.05 -9.67
C GLN A 74 3.52 -7.95 -9.82
N TYR A 75 2.85 -7.20 -8.96
CA TYR A 75 1.42 -6.91 -9.07
C TYR A 75 1.14 -6.07 -10.32
N MET A 76 2.03 -5.16 -10.69
CA MET A 76 2.00 -4.38 -11.92
C MET A 76 2.38 -5.23 -13.14
N GLU A 77 3.15 -6.30 -13.03
CA GLU A 77 3.35 -7.27 -14.11
C GLU A 77 2.12 -8.16 -14.30
N HIS A 78 1.44 -8.53 -13.20
CA HIS A 78 0.24 -9.38 -13.23
C HIS A 78 -1.02 -8.60 -13.66
N PHE A 79 -1.16 -7.33 -13.26
CA PHE A 79 -2.32 -6.49 -13.58
C PHE A 79 -2.02 -5.42 -14.63
N GLY A 80 -0.76 -5.07 -14.85
CA GLY A 80 -0.29 -4.06 -15.79
C GLY A 80 0.52 -4.71 -16.91
N GLY A 81 -0.01 -5.80 -17.49
CA GLY A 81 0.30 -6.19 -18.86
C GLY A 81 0.17 -4.95 -19.74
N LYS A 82 1.31 -4.28 -19.94
CA LYS A 82 1.51 -2.99 -20.58
C LYS A 82 0.70 -1.82 -19.99
N LEU A 83 1.28 -1.15 -19.00
CA LEU A 83 1.02 0.30 -18.81
C LEU A 83 1.49 1.15 -20.01
N PHE A 84 2.32 0.58 -20.90
CA PHE A 84 2.66 1.14 -22.21
C PHE A 84 2.28 0.16 -23.34
N LYS A 85 1.00 0.15 -23.73
CA LYS A 85 0.57 -0.06 -25.11
C LYS A 85 -0.73 0.68 -25.37
#